data_AF-A0A2G1LI28-F1
#
_entry.id   AF-A0A2G1LI28-F1
#
_cell.length_a   1.000
_cell.length_b   1.000
_cell.length_c   1.000
_cell.angle_alpha   90.00
_cell.angle_beta   90.00
_cell.angle_gamma   90.00
#
_symmetry.space_group_name_H-M   'P 1'
#
loop_
_entity.id
_entity.type
_entity.pdbx_description
1 polymer ?
#
loop_
_entity_poly.entity_id
_entity_poly.type
_entity_poly.pdbx_seq_one_letter_code
_entity_poly.pdbx_strand_id
1 'polypeptide(L)'
;YMIVGVDDPAAWEAGSGTLDGEGRLVREPMASSAGDGTVSFAPGEKRIGLVLHSGWIAGLRDALAGKQEASMGLDALAGLATTGFGRALLEQGDGAAVRAHVGAGTVTAVAASGGTTGLEFDGGPVSGSGTLTLGGTLAIGHGGTGASSAGAARSALGLGSMATLASEAIGAALVPASDGAIDLGSAARRYANAHVVVASFGGGSANRTMKIDANSGYTTYVEFDTGGVRRWLFGRNSSNNFAITAYDSGNNLVGVACGFSNATLDASFAGHVVPATDNSRTCGAAAARWSVIYAASGTINTSDAQAKCDVGAVPEALLDAWGDVQWRQFRFVDAVAAKGEDARWHVGLVAQAGRGASEARMGGGG
;
A
#
# COMPACT_ATOMS: atom_id res chain seq x y z
N TYR A 1 -82.02 -63.48 -50.07
CA TYR A 1 -81.52 -64.84 -50.38
C TYR A 1 -82.34 -65.41 -51.52
N MET A 2 -81.83 -66.46 -52.16
CA MET A 2 -82.58 -67.33 -53.05
C MET A 2 -82.17 -68.78 -52.78
N ILE A 3 -83.13 -69.67 -52.63
CA ILE A 3 -82.93 -71.10 -52.38
C ILE A 3 -83.61 -71.86 -53.51
N VAL A 4 -82.90 -72.78 -54.13
CA VAL A 4 -83.44 -73.69 -55.15
C VAL A 4 -83.05 -75.12 -54.77
N GLY A 5 -84.02 -76.03 -54.80
CA GLY A 5 -83.79 -77.46 -54.65
C GLY A 5 -83.00 -78.00 -55.84
N VAL A 6 -81.94 -78.78 -55.59
CA VAL A 6 -81.18 -79.40 -56.68
C VAL A 6 -81.93 -80.62 -57.22
N ASP A 7 -82.42 -81.47 -56.32
CA ASP A 7 -83.16 -82.70 -56.65
C ASP A 7 -84.62 -82.43 -57.04
N ASP A 8 -85.14 -81.25 -56.69
CA ASP A 8 -86.45 -80.74 -57.11
C ASP A 8 -86.31 -79.28 -57.58
N PRO A 9 -85.99 -79.04 -58.86
CA PRO A 9 -85.83 -77.70 -59.41
C PRO A 9 -87.13 -76.88 -59.41
N ALA A 10 -88.30 -77.52 -59.26
CA ALA A 10 -89.57 -76.82 -59.15
C ALA A 10 -89.72 -76.16 -57.76
N ALA A 11 -89.06 -76.69 -56.73
CA ALA A 11 -88.99 -76.08 -55.42
C ALA A 11 -87.95 -74.94 -55.41
N TRP A 12 -88.44 -73.71 -55.40
CA TRP A 12 -87.63 -72.50 -55.25
C TRP A 12 -88.30 -71.46 -54.36
N GLU A 13 -87.49 -70.66 -53.69
CA GLU A 13 -87.89 -69.55 -52.82
C GLU A 13 -86.88 -68.41 -52.95
N ALA A 14 -87.36 -67.19 -53.16
CA ALA A 14 -86.55 -65.97 -53.08
C ALA A 14 -87.19 -65.00 -52.10
N GLY A 15 -86.37 -64.36 -51.28
CA GLY A 15 -86.88 -63.49 -50.21
C GLY A 15 -85.79 -62.72 -49.49
N SER A 16 -86.18 -61.98 -48.48
CA SER A 16 -85.28 -61.34 -47.52
C SER A 16 -85.17 -62.20 -46.27
N GLY A 17 -84.03 -62.18 -45.60
CA GLY A 17 -83.87 -62.95 -44.38
C GLY A 17 -82.72 -62.41 -43.56
N THR A 18 -82.82 -62.59 -42.26
CA THR A 18 -81.78 -62.25 -41.28
C THR A 18 -81.25 -63.53 -40.67
N LEU A 19 -80.01 -63.51 -40.18
CA LEU A 19 -79.53 -64.59 -39.33
C LEU A 19 -80.01 -64.31 -37.90
N ASP A 20 -80.54 -65.32 -37.23
CA ASP A 20 -80.84 -65.22 -35.81
C ASP A 20 -79.56 -65.29 -34.95
N GLY A 21 -79.72 -65.20 -33.63
CA GLY A 21 -78.60 -65.28 -32.67
C GLY A 21 -77.85 -66.62 -32.67
N GLU A 22 -78.41 -67.66 -33.30
CA GLU A 22 -77.79 -68.98 -33.47
C GLU A 22 -77.16 -69.15 -34.87
N GLY A 23 -77.19 -68.10 -35.70
CA GLY A 23 -76.63 -68.10 -37.05
C GLY A 23 -77.49 -68.82 -38.08
N ARG A 24 -78.77 -69.09 -37.79
CA ARG A 24 -79.70 -69.71 -38.74
C ARG A 24 -80.41 -68.64 -39.56
N LEU A 25 -80.62 -68.90 -40.84
CA LEU A 25 -81.37 -68.00 -41.71
C LEU A 25 -82.86 -68.05 -41.37
N VAL A 26 -83.35 -66.96 -40.77
CA VAL A 26 -84.77 -66.65 -40.66
C VAL A 26 -85.23 -66.15 -42.02
N ARG A 27 -86.18 -66.87 -42.61
CA ARG A 27 -86.61 -66.73 -43.99
C ARG A 27 -87.92 -65.94 -44.05
N GLU A 28 -87.93 -64.82 -44.76
CA GLU A 28 -89.14 -64.11 -45.19
C GLU A 28 -89.26 -64.22 -46.72
N PRO A 29 -90.00 -65.24 -47.21
CA PRO A 29 -90.23 -65.42 -48.62
C PRO A 29 -90.94 -64.21 -49.21
N MET A 30 -90.49 -63.74 -50.37
CA MET A 30 -91.16 -62.69 -51.13
C MET A 30 -91.76 -63.22 -52.43
N ALA A 31 -91.15 -64.27 -52.98
CA ALA A 31 -91.65 -65.00 -54.13
C ALA A 31 -91.26 -66.47 -53.99
N SER A 32 -92.20 -67.39 -54.17
CA SER A 32 -91.88 -68.81 -54.05
C SER A 32 -92.78 -69.72 -54.88
N SER A 33 -92.28 -70.93 -55.14
CA SER A 33 -93.03 -72.06 -55.69
C SER A 33 -94.21 -72.53 -54.83
N ALA A 34 -94.36 -72.00 -53.60
CA ALA A 34 -95.46 -72.29 -52.68
C ALA A 34 -96.44 -71.11 -52.54
N GLY A 35 -96.64 -70.32 -53.60
CA GLY A 35 -97.58 -69.18 -53.60
C GLY A 35 -97.13 -68.07 -52.65
N ASP A 36 -95.85 -67.72 -52.74
CA ASP A 36 -95.18 -66.69 -51.92
C ASP A 36 -95.06 -67.03 -50.42
N GLY A 37 -95.41 -68.27 -50.02
CA GLY A 37 -95.18 -68.82 -48.69
C GLY A 37 -93.80 -69.47 -48.52
N THR A 38 -93.49 -69.94 -47.30
CA THR A 38 -92.23 -70.66 -47.02
C THR A 38 -92.24 -72.03 -47.67
N VAL A 39 -91.22 -72.32 -48.48
CA VAL A 39 -91.02 -73.63 -49.09
C VAL A 39 -90.35 -74.55 -48.09
N SER A 40 -90.99 -75.69 -47.84
CA SER A 40 -90.41 -76.82 -47.10
C SER A 40 -89.69 -77.72 -48.09
N PHE A 41 -88.42 -77.41 -48.40
CA PHE A 41 -87.69 -78.28 -49.31
C PHE A 41 -87.24 -79.56 -48.61
N ALA A 42 -87.37 -80.68 -49.32
CA ALA A 42 -86.97 -82.01 -48.88
C ALA A 42 -85.51 -82.08 -48.39
N PRO A 43 -85.17 -83.09 -47.57
CA PRO A 43 -83.77 -83.39 -47.24
C PRO A 43 -82.99 -83.71 -48.53
N GLY A 44 -81.95 -82.94 -48.83
CA GLY A 44 -81.19 -83.02 -50.08
C GLY A 44 -80.34 -81.77 -50.31
N GLU A 45 -79.61 -81.73 -51.43
CA GLU A 45 -78.76 -80.58 -51.77
C GLU A 45 -79.61 -79.37 -52.18
N LYS A 46 -79.22 -78.18 -51.71
CA LYS A 46 -79.87 -76.91 -52.04
C LYS A 46 -78.81 -75.90 -52.45
N ARG A 47 -79.09 -75.13 -53.50
CA ARG A 47 -78.25 -73.98 -53.87
C ARG A 47 -78.82 -72.73 -53.23
N ILE A 48 -77.97 -72.02 -52.48
CA ILE A 48 -78.35 -70.78 -51.79
C ILE A 48 -77.53 -69.63 -52.36
N GLY A 49 -78.22 -68.67 -52.98
CA GLY A 49 -77.67 -67.37 -53.35
C GLY A 49 -77.93 -66.34 -52.25
N LEU A 50 -76.87 -65.76 -51.68
CA LEU A 50 -76.98 -64.69 -50.70
C LEU A 50 -76.47 -63.39 -51.32
N VAL A 51 -77.21 -62.31 -51.14
CA VAL A 51 -76.79 -60.95 -51.48
C VAL A 51 -76.86 -60.13 -50.20
N LEU A 52 -75.80 -59.36 -49.93
CA LEU A 52 -75.70 -58.53 -48.74
C LEU A 52 -76.74 -57.41 -48.80
N HIS A 53 -77.42 -57.18 -47.68
CA HIS A 53 -78.39 -56.10 -47.57
C HIS A 53 -77.68 -54.74 -47.73
N SER A 54 -78.29 -53.78 -48.44
CA SER A 54 -77.72 -52.46 -48.68
C SER A 54 -77.37 -51.70 -47.38
N GLY A 55 -78.16 -51.91 -46.32
CA GLY A 55 -77.88 -51.36 -44.99
C GLY A 55 -76.60 -51.92 -44.35
N TRP A 56 -76.24 -53.18 -44.61
CA TRP A 56 -74.96 -53.74 -44.16
C TRP A 56 -73.79 -53.07 -44.89
N ILE A 57 -73.95 -52.83 -46.21
CA ILE A 57 -72.93 -52.14 -47.02
C ILE A 57 -72.76 -50.68 -46.56
N ALA A 58 -73.85 -49.98 -46.22
CA ALA A 58 -73.79 -48.63 -45.69
C ALA A 58 -73.12 -48.58 -44.31
N GLY A 59 -73.50 -49.47 -43.39
CA GLY A 59 -72.86 -49.58 -42.08
C GLY A 59 -71.38 -49.93 -42.17
N LEU A 60 -70.99 -50.79 -43.13
CA LEU A 60 -69.57 -51.09 -43.38
C LEU A 60 -68.80 -49.85 -43.86
N ARG A 61 -69.43 -49.01 -44.71
CA ARG A 61 -68.84 -47.77 -45.21
C ARG A 61 -68.65 -46.76 -44.09
N ASP A 62 -69.65 -46.57 -43.23
CA ASP A 62 -69.56 -45.63 -42.10
C ASP A 62 -68.57 -46.11 -41.05
N ALA A 63 -68.53 -47.41 -40.75
CA ALA A 63 -67.54 -47.99 -39.83
C ALA A 63 -66.10 -47.88 -40.35
N LEU A 64 -65.93 -47.85 -41.68
CA LEU A 64 -64.63 -47.75 -42.34
C LEU A 64 -64.24 -46.29 -42.69
N ALA A 65 -65.19 -45.35 -42.66
CA ALA A 65 -64.95 -43.93 -42.86
C ALA A 65 -64.01 -43.38 -41.77
N GLY A 66 -63.01 -42.58 -42.17
CA GLY A 66 -61.94 -42.10 -41.27
C GLY A 66 -60.87 -43.14 -40.90
N LYS A 67 -61.18 -44.45 -40.93
CA LYS A 67 -60.17 -45.51 -40.81
C LYS A 67 -59.30 -45.62 -42.06
N GLN A 68 -59.87 -45.34 -43.24
CA GLN A 68 -59.12 -45.27 -44.50
C GLN A 68 -58.10 -44.14 -44.50
N GLU A 69 -58.47 -42.94 -44.04
CA GLU A 69 -57.54 -41.81 -43.92
C GLU A 69 -56.42 -42.11 -42.92
N ALA A 70 -56.75 -42.72 -41.77
CA ALA A 70 -55.76 -43.15 -40.81
C ALA A 70 -54.81 -44.21 -41.38
N SER A 71 -55.32 -45.17 -42.18
CA SER A 71 -54.51 -46.19 -42.85
C SER A 71 -53.60 -45.56 -43.91
N MET A 72 -54.09 -44.62 -44.71
CA MET A 72 -53.29 -43.89 -45.69
C MET A 72 -52.20 -43.04 -45.04
N GLY A 73 -52.49 -42.42 -43.88
CA GLY A 73 -51.48 -41.73 -43.07
C GLY A 73 -50.41 -42.69 -42.54
N LEU A 74 -50.82 -43.90 -42.14
CA LEU A 74 -49.90 -44.96 -41.69
C LEU A 74 -49.01 -45.48 -42.83
N ASP A 75 -49.57 -45.64 -44.04
CA ASP A 75 -48.84 -46.05 -45.23
C ASP A 75 -47.86 -44.97 -45.70
N ALA A 76 -48.26 -43.70 -45.67
CA ALA A 76 -47.38 -42.57 -45.98
C ALA A 76 -46.22 -42.46 -44.99
N LEU A 77 -46.49 -42.70 -43.70
CA LEU A 77 -45.44 -42.79 -42.68
C LEU A 77 -44.54 -44.00 -42.93
N ALA A 78 -45.10 -45.17 -43.24
CA ALA A 78 -44.36 -46.40 -43.54
C ALA A 78 -43.41 -46.23 -44.75
N GLY A 79 -43.86 -45.57 -45.82
CA GLY A 79 -43.12 -45.35 -47.07
C GLY A 79 -42.00 -44.30 -47.03
N LEU A 80 -41.82 -43.59 -45.92
CA LEU A 80 -40.73 -42.61 -45.76
C LEU A 80 -39.37 -43.32 -45.63
N ALA A 81 -38.73 -43.64 -46.76
CA ALA A 81 -37.52 -44.48 -46.82
C ALA A 81 -36.22 -43.82 -46.34
N THR A 82 -36.24 -42.55 -45.95
CA THR A 82 -35.05 -41.84 -45.47
C THR A 82 -35.08 -41.72 -43.95
N THR A 83 -33.92 -41.88 -43.31
CA THR A 83 -33.68 -41.54 -41.90
C THR A 83 -33.66 -40.03 -41.66
N GLY A 84 -34.43 -39.27 -42.45
CA GLY A 84 -34.57 -37.82 -42.35
C GLY A 84 -35.39 -37.42 -41.13
N PHE A 85 -35.05 -36.25 -40.59
CA PHE A 85 -35.51 -35.66 -39.33
C PHE A 85 -36.95 -36.06 -38.91
N GLY A 86 -37.08 -36.71 -37.75
CA GLY A 86 -38.36 -37.15 -37.17
C GLY A 86 -38.51 -38.67 -37.02
N ARG A 87 -38.43 -39.45 -38.11
CA ARG A 87 -38.57 -40.93 -38.05
C ARG A 87 -37.43 -41.58 -37.28
N ALA A 88 -36.20 -41.16 -37.55
CA ALA A 88 -35.03 -41.71 -36.87
C ALA A 88 -35.03 -41.41 -35.36
N LEU A 89 -35.75 -40.39 -34.90
CA LEU A 89 -35.98 -40.12 -33.47
C LEU A 89 -36.97 -41.12 -32.84
N LEU A 90 -37.99 -41.53 -33.59
CA LEU A 90 -39.04 -42.46 -33.14
C LEU A 90 -38.56 -43.91 -33.09
N GLU A 91 -37.49 -44.25 -33.80
CA GLU A 91 -36.86 -45.59 -33.80
C GLU A 91 -35.85 -45.78 -32.65
N GLN A 92 -35.61 -44.77 -31.83
CA GLN A 92 -34.66 -44.85 -30.72
C GLN A 92 -35.22 -45.71 -29.57
N GLY A 93 -34.49 -46.74 -29.16
CA GLY A 93 -34.96 -47.77 -28.23
C GLY A 93 -35.08 -47.32 -26.76
N ASP A 94 -34.49 -46.17 -26.40
CA ASP A 94 -34.58 -45.59 -25.06
C ASP A 94 -34.27 -44.08 -25.07
N GLY A 95 -34.39 -43.44 -23.91
CA GLY A 95 -34.10 -42.01 -23.76
C GLY A 95 -32.63 -41.63 -23.99
N ALA A 96 -31.67 -42.56 -23.84
CA ALA A 96 -30.25 -42.29 -24.11
C ALA A 96 -29.96 -42.27 -25.61
N ALA A 97 -30.56 -43.20 -26.36
CA ALA A 97 -30.53 -43.28 -27.81
C ALA A 97 -31.18 -42.03 -28.44
N VAL A 98 -32.33 -41.57 -27.90
CA VAL A 98 -32.97 -40.29 -28.26
C VAL A 98 -32.00 -39.10 -28.11
N ARG A 99 -31.34 -38.97 -26.95
CA ARG A 99 -30.39 -37.88 -26.68
C ARG A 99 -29.19 -37.88 -27.62
N ALA A 100 -28.59 -39.05 -27.86
CA ALA A 100 -27.51 -39.20 -28.81
C ALA A 100 -27.95 -38.81 -30.24
N HIS A 101 -29.16 -39.20 -30.64
CA HIS A 101 -29.71 -38.91 -31.96
C HIS A 101 -29.94 -37.42 -32.21
N VAL A 102 -30.44 -36.68 -31.22
CA VAL A 102 -30.63 -35.21 -31.33
C VAL A 102 -29.38 -34.40 -31.04
N GLY A 103 -28.24 -35.05 -30.79
CA GLY A 103 -27.00 -34.39 -30.38
C GLY A 103 -27.05 -33.76 -28.99
N ALA A 104 -28.02 -34.14 -28.16
CA ALA A 104 -28.08 -33.74 -26.76
C ALA A 104 -27.05 -34.54 -25.96
N GLY A 105 -25.85 -33.98 -25.79
CA GLY A 105 -24.81 -34.57 -24.95
C GLY A 105 -25.27 -34.76 -23.51
N THR A 106 -24.71 -35.77 -22.83
CA THR A 106 -24.83 -35.90 -21.37
C THR A 106 -23.54 -35.44 -20.72
N VAL A 107 -23.63 -34.67 -19.63
CA VAL A 107 -22.45 -34.36 -18.81
C VAL A 107 -22.10 -35.64 -18.06
N THR A 108 -21.04 -36.33 -18.47
CA THR A 108 -20.59 -37.59 -17.87
C THR A 108 -19.73 -37.37 -16.64
N ALA A 109 -19.00 -36.25 -16.60
CA ALA A 109 -18.34 -35.79 -15.40
C ALA A 109 -18.04 -34.29 -15.44
N VAL A 110 -17.85 -33.69 -14.27
CA VAL A 110 -17.40 -32.31 -14.08
C VAL A 110 -16.07 -32.31 -13.33
N ALA A 111 -15.07 -31.65 -13.90
CA ALA A 111 -13.77 -31.42 -13.27
C ALA A 111 -13.38 -29.94 -13.41
N ALA A 112 -12.52 -29.47 -12.50
CA ALA A 112 -11.91 -28.15 -12.56
C ALA A 112 -10.41 -28.29 -12.30
N SER A 113 -9.62 -27.38 -12.89
CA SER A 113 -8.19 -27.29 -12.64
C SER A 113 -7.86 -25.85 -12.26
N GLY A 114 -7.09 -25.68 -11.17
CA GLY A 114 -6.57 -24.37 -10.80
C GLY A 114 -5.35 -23.95 -11.61
N GLY A 115 -4.86 -24.80 -12.52
CA GLY A 115 -3.71 -24.49 -13.38
C GLY A 115 -2.47 -24.13 -12.57
N THR A 116 -1.78 -23.05 -12.94
CA THR A 116 -0.58 -22.56 -12.25
C THR A 116 -0.87 -21.51 -11.17
N THR A 117 -2.14 -21.34 -10.79
CA THR A 117 -2.55 -20.29 -9.84
C THR A 117 -2.18 -20.59 -8.39
N GLY A 118 -1.86 -21.85 -8.07
CA GLY A 118 -1.65 -22.33 -6.69
C GLY A 118 -2.95 -22.68 -5.96
N LEU A 119 -4.10 -22.51 -6.61
CA LEU A 119 -5.37 -23.07 -6.18
C LEU A 119 -5.51 -24.50 -6.70
N GLU A 120 -6.08 -25.37 -5.88
CA GLU A 120 -6.28 -26.79 -6.20
C GLU A 120 -7.75 -27.15 -6.04
N PHE A 121 -8.26 -28.00 -6.93
CA PHE A 121 -9.61 -28.54 -6.84
C PHE A 121 -9.52 -30.03 -6.56
N ASP A 122 -10.14 -30.47 -5.47
CA ASP A 122 -10.25 -31.87 -5.07
C ASP A 122 -11.70 -32.36 -5.17
N GLY A 123 -11.90 -33.69 -5.23
CA GLY A 123 -13.22 -34.32 -5.35
C GLY A 123 -13.74 -34.44 -6.78
N GLY A 124 -12.97 -34.03 -7.78
CA GLY A 124 -13.26 -34.25 -9.21
C GLY A 124 -12.47 -35.43 -9.80
N PRO A 125 -12.91 -35.99 -10.95
CA PRO A 125 -14.10 -35.63 -11.70
C PRO A 125 -15.39 -36.19 -11.06
N VAL A 126 -16.42 -35.35 -10.90
CA VAL A 126 -17.72 -35.74 -10.33
C VAL A 126 -18.61 -36.32 -11.42
N SER A 127 -18.96 -37.60 -11.34
CA SER A 127 -19.80 -38.33 -12.31
C SER A 127 -21.25 -38.56 -11.88
N GLY A 128 -21.67 -37.95 -10.77
CA GLY A 128 -23.01 -38.05 -10.19
C GLY A 128 -23.33 -36.80 -9.37
N SER A 129 -23.84 -36.96 -8.15
CA SER A 129 -23.84 -35.86 -7.17
C SER A 129 -22.53 -35.85 -6.38
N GLY A 130 -21.96 -34.67 -6.18
CA GLY A 130 -20.70 -34.50 -5.46
C GLY A 130 -20.31 -33.03 -5.39
N THR A 131 -19.24 -32.74 -4.65
CA THR A 131 -18.70 -31.39 -4.48
C THR A 131 -17.26 -31.34 -4.97
N LEU A 132 -16.90 -30.29 -5.71
CA LEU A 132 -15.50 -29.93 -5.88
C LEU A 132 -15.10 -29.01 -4.75
N THR A 133 -14.03 -29.37 -4.02
CA THR A 133 -13.50 -28.55 -2.94
C THR A 133 -12.32 -27.74 -3.47
N LEU A 134 -12.41 -26.42 -3.35
CA LEU A 134 -11.32 -25.50 -3.68
C LEU A 134 -10.41 -25.32 -2.46
N GLY A 135 -9.14 -25.65 -2.62
CA GLY A 135 -8.07 -25.48 -1.64
C GLY A 135 -6.86 -24.74 -2.21
N GLY A 136 -5.76 -24.76 -1.47
CA GLY A 136 -4.50 -24.11 -1.86
C GLY A 136 -4.42 -22.64 -1.46
N THR A 137 -3.46 -21.92 -2.05
CA THR A 137 -3.25 -20.49 -1.81
C THR A 137 -2.88 -19.81 -3.12
N LEU A 138 -3.53 -18.69 -3.43
CA LEU A 138 -3.27 -17.96 -4.67
C LEU A 138 -1.83 -17.44 -4.69
N ALA A 139 -1.08 -17.82 -5.72
CA ALA A 139 0.32 -17.45 -5.89
C ALA A 139 0.50 -15.96 -6.23
N ILE A 140 1.70 -15.44 -5.96
CA ILE A 140 2.05 -14.02 -6.12
C ILE A 140 1.90 -13.57 -7.58
N GLY A 141 2.32 -14.41 -8.53
CA GLY A 141 2.22 -14.11 -9.97
C GLY A 141 0.79 -13.93 -10.48
N HIS A 142 -0.21 -14.33 -9.69
CA HIS A 142 -1.63 -14.22 -10.00
C HIS A 142 -2.37 -13.26 -9.07
N GLY A 143 -1.64 -12.35 -8.40
CA GLY A 143 -2.21 -11.31 -7.52
C GLY A 143 -2.50 -11.77 -6.09
N GLY A 144 -2.15 -13.00 -5.74
CA GLY A 144 -2.18 -13.47 -4.36
C GLY A 144 -0.91 -13.12 -3.60
N THR A 145 -0.76 -13.70 -2.42
CA THR A 145 0.45 -13.56 -1.58
C THR A 145 1.27 -14.84 -1.53
N GLY A 146 0.77 -15.95 -2.09
CA GLY A 146 1.36 -17.27 -1.96
C GLY A 146 1.47 -17.76 -0.51
N ALA A 147 0.76 -17.13 0.43
CA ALA A 147 0.87 -17.39 1.86
C ALA A 147 -0.48 -17.68 2.53
N SER A 148 -0.50 -18.68 3.40
CA SER A 148 -1.66 -19.05 4.23
C SER A 148 -1.68 -18.37 5.60
N SER A 149 -0.71 -17.50 5.89
CA SER A 149 -0.65 -16.71 7.12
C SER A 149 -0.36 -15.25 6.82
N ALA A 150 -0.88 -14.35 7.67
CA ALA A 150 -0.64 -12.92 7.54
C ALA A 150 0.87 -12.56 7.61
N GLY A 151 1.65 -13.29 8.41
CA GLY A 151 3.10 -13.11 8.52
C GLY A 151 3.84 -13.41 7.22
N ALA A 152 3.59 -14.58 6.64
CA ALA A 152 4.18 -14.96 5.36
C ALA A 152 3.68 -14.05 4.21
N ALA A 153 2.42 -13.61 4.24
CA ALA A 153 1.86 -12.70 3.24
C ALA A 153 2.58 -11.34 3.22
N ARG A 154 2.83 -10.75 4.39
CA ARG A 154 3.61 -9.51 4.50
C ARG A 154 5.05 -9.68 4.02
N SER A 155 5.65 -10.84 4.29
CA SER A 155 6.99 -11.16 3.78
C SER A 155 7.01 -11.27 2.26
N ALA A 156 6.02 -11.95 1.66
CA ALA A 156 5.91 -12.15 0.22
C ALA A 156 5.70 -10.84 -0.55
N LEU A 157 4.97 -9.88 0.02
CA LEU A 157 4.77 -8.54 -0.55
C LEU A 157 5.92 -7.56 -0.26
N GLY A 158 6.99 -8.01 0.40
CA GLY A 158 8.13 -7.15 0.76
C GLY A 158 7.86 -6.14 1.87
N LEU A 159 6.75 -6.28 2.61
CA LEU A 159 6.36 -5.36 3.69
C LEU A 159 7.04 -5.69 5.04
N GLY A 160 7.52 -6.93 5.21
CA GLY A 160 8.21 -7.38 6.42
C GLY A 160 7.41 -7.15 7.72
N SER A 161 8.09 -6.72 8.78
CA SER A 161 7.46 -6.38 10.06
C SER A 161 6.80 -4.98 10.07
N MET A 162 7.07 -4.14 9.07
CA MET A 162 6.49 -2.79 8.99
C MET A 162 4.97 -2.84 8.86
N ALA A 163 4.43 -3.83 8.15
CA ALA A 163 2.99 -3.98 7.98
C ALA A 163 2.24 -4.50 9.22
N THR A 164 2.92 -4.74 10.35
CA THR A 164 2.26 -4.98 11.66
C THR A 164 2.40 -3.81 12.63
N LEU A 165 3.18 -2.80 12.27
CA LEU A 165 3.30 -1.59 13.08
C LEU A 165 2.06 -0.72 12.85
N ALA A 166 1.48 -0.18 13.91
CA ALA A 166 0.43 0.84 13.80
C ALA A 166 0.96 2.04 12.97
N SER A 167 0.10 2.84 12.36
CA SER A 167 0.54 4.06 11.62
C SER A 167 1.40 4.98 12.50
N GLU A 168 1.07 5.06 13.80
CA GLU A 168 1.85 5.74 14.83
C GLU A 168 3.24 5.13 15.03
N ALA A 169 3.41 3.83 14.77
CA ALA A 169 4.66 3.09 14.92
C ALA A 169 5.58 3.13 13.68
N ILE A 170 5.07 3.49 12.49
CA ILE A 170 5.92 3.87 11.34
C ILE A 170 6.46 5.29 11.54
N GLY A 171 5.65 6.16 12.16
CA GLY A 171 6.15 7.34 12.86
C GLY A 171 7.20 6.94 13.90
N ALA A 172 7.00 5.81 14.61
CA ALA A 172 7.87 5.39 15.70
C ALA A 172 9.19 4.69 15.40
N ALA A 173 9.42 4.21 14.18
CA ALA A 173 10.79 3.94 13.72
C ALA A 173 11.60 5.24 13.55
N LEU A 174 10.91 6.38 13.52
CA LEU A 174 11.39 7.76 13.62
C LEU A 174 10.83 8.45 14.89
N VAL A 175 10.35 7.69 15.90
CA VAL A 175 10.06 8.21 17.24
C VAL A 175 11.24 7.76 18.08
N PRO A 176 11.67 8.64 18.96
CA PRO A 176 12.80 8.33 19.79
C PRO A 176 12.70 7.03 20.59
N ALA A 177 13.86 6.44 20.88
CA ALA A 177 14.02 5.44 21.92
C ALA A 177 13.50 5.98 23.27
N SER A 178 13.48 5.14 24.32
CA SER A 178 12.98 5.50 25.66
C SER A 178 13.64 6.74 26.28
N ASP A 179 14.71 7.24 25.68
CA ASP A 179 15.49 8.43 26.05
C ASP A 179 15.20 9.68 25.19
N GLY A 180 14.31 9.63 24.19
CA GLY A 180 14.06 10.81 23.35
C GLY A 180 14.96 10.93 22.11
N ALA A 181 15.79 9.93 21.76
CA ALA A 181 16.64 9.93 20.56
C ALA A 181 16.12 9.08 19.38
N ILE A 182 16.01 9.65 18.17
CA ILE A 182 15.85 8.86 16.93
C ILE A 182 17.21 8.22 16.61
N ASP A 183 17.35 6.92 16.87
CA ASP A 183 18.57 6.17 16.56
C ASP A 183 18.60 5.82 15.07
N LEU A 184 19.44 6.54 14.31
CA LEU A 184 19.77 6.20 12.92
C LEU A 184 20.86 5.13 12.95
N GLY A 185 20.46 3.91 13.29
CA GLY A 185 21.34 2.78 13.60
C GLY A 185 20.74 1.96 14.73
N SER A 186 21.38 0.86 15.11
CA SER A 186 21.09 0.21 16.39
C SER A 186 22.40 -0.03 17.13
N ALA A 187 22.36 -0.31 18.43
CA ALA A 187 23.56 -0.65 19.20
C ALA A 187 24.40 -1.80 18.57
N ALA A 188 23.76 -2.68 17.78
CA ALA A 188 24.40 -3.76 17.03
C ALA A 188 24.80 -3.38 15.58
N ARG A 189 24.29 -2.26 15.05
CA ARG A 189 24.52 -1.75 13.69
C ARG A 189 24.73 -0.24 13.73
N ARG A 190 25.85 0.18 14.34
CA ARG A 190 26.35 1.54 14.15
C ARG A 190 26.80 1.66 12.70
N TYR A 191 26.19 2.53 11.90
CA TYR A 191 26.77 2.87 10.61
C TYR A 191 28.16 3.44 10.88
N ALA A 192 29.22 2.84 10.31
CA ALA A 192 30.58 3.36 10.43
C ALA A 192 30.66 4.85 10.03
N ASN A 193 29.76 5.28 9.14
CA ASN A 193 29.57 6.65 8.70
C ASN A 193 28.06 6.99 8.71
N ALA A 194 27.49 7.35 9.86
CA ALA A 194 26.15 7.94 9.88
C ALA A 194 26.25 9.40 9.43
N HIS A 195 26.02 9.66 8.14
CA HIS A 195 26.03 11.02 7.61
C HIS A 195 24.67 11.68 7.81
N VAL A 196 24.36 12.01 9.07
CA VAL A 196 23.06 12.57 9.49
C VAL A 196 22.91 14.04 9.08
N VAL A 197 23.94 14.65 8.48
CA VAL A 197 23.88 16.04 7.98
C VAL A 197 24.59 16.15 6.63
N VAL A 198 24.03 15.58 5.54
CA VAL A 198 24.17 16.27 4.24
C VAL A 198 23.07 17.32 4.17
N ALA A 199 23.24 18.48 4.81
CA ALA A 199 22.47 19.64 4.37
C ALA A 199 23.13 20.13 3.07
N SER A 200 22.85 19.44 1.95
CA SER A 200 23.29 19.92 0.64
C SER A 200 22.43 21.12 0.29
N PHE A 201 22.96 22.29 0.58
CA PHE A 201 22.26 23.53 0.32
C PHE A 201 22.50 23.97 -1.15
N GLY A 202 21.74 23.41 -2.10
CA GLY A 202 21.71 23.86 -3.51
C GLY A 202 20.70 25.00 -3.76
N GLY A 203 21.00 25.91 -4.72
CA GLY A 203 20.10 26.91 -5.34
C GLY A 203 19.48 28.07 -4.49
N GLY A 204 19.50 29.31 -5.01
CA GLY A 204 18.47 30.36 -4.80
C GLY A 204 18.40 31.22 -3.53
N SER A 205 18.72 30.75 -2.33
CA SER A 205 18.61 31.54 -1.08
C SER A 205 19.96 32.00 -0.54
N ALA A 206 20.04 33.25 -0.03
CA ALA A 206 21.26 33.80 0.58
C ALA A 206 21.61 33.12 1.92
N ASN A 207 20.60 32.66 2.68
CA ASN A 207 20.79 32.03 3.99
C ASN A 207 20.39 30.55 3.96
N ARG A 208 21.29 29.70 4.45
CA ARG A 208 21.19 28.24 4.47
C ARG A 208 21.59 27.77 5.86
N THR A 209 20.63 27.26 6.64
CA THR A 209 20.86 26.93 8.06
C THR A 209 20.35 25.54 8.40
N MET A 210 21.08 24.86 9.28
CA MET A 210 20.56 23.73 10.04
C MET A 210 19.92 24.30 11.31
N LYS A 211 18.66 23.99 11.55
CA LYS A 211 17.87 24.54 12.67
C LYS A 211 17.69 23.48 13.75
N ILE A 212 18.03 23.83 14.99
CA ILE A 212 17.75 23.03 16.19
C ILE A 212 16.83 23.87 17.06
N ASP A 213 15.56 23.49 17.12
CA ASP A 213 14.51 24.23 17.83
C ASP A 213 13.99 23.47 19.04
N ALA A 214 13.53 24.23 20.03
CA ALA A 214 12.63 23.72 21.05
C ALA A 214 11.71 24.84 21.52
N ASN A 215 10.60 24.46 22.16
CA ASN A 215 9.67 25.39 22.78
C ASN A 215 10.37 26.29 23.82
N SER A 216 9.74 27.42 24.14
CA SER A 216 10.21 28.29 25.22
C SER A 216 10.35 27.50 26.53
N GLY A 217 11.42 27.76 27.29
CA GLY A 217 11.72 27.07 28.54
C GLY A 217 12.51 25.76 28.41
N TYR A 218 12.80 25.31 27.19
CA TYR A 218 13.63 24.12 26.93
C TYR A 218 15.04 24.50 26.49
N THR A 219 16.02 23.70 26.93
CA THR A 219 17.40 23.76 26.46
C THR A 219 17.56 23.02 25.14
N THR A 220 18.42 23.49 24.24
CA THR A 220 18.74 22.77 23.00
C THR A 220 20.25 22.74 22.80
N TYR A 221 20.82 21.53 22.74
CA TYR A 221 22.24 21.30 22.62
C TYR A 221 22.56 20.29 21.53
N VAL A 222 23.74 20.42 20.94
CA VAL A 222 24.48 19.31 20.34
C VAL A 222 25.35 18.72 21.44
N GLU A 223 25.27 17.40 21.60
CA GLU A 223 25.99 16.64 22.61
C GLU A 223 27.16 15.87 22.00
N PHE A 224 28.32 15.95 22.64
CA PHE A 224 29.54 15.24 22.25
C PHE A 224 29.96 14.30 23.38
N ASP A 225 29.84 13.00 23.11
CA ASP A 225 30.08 11.94 24.07
C ASP A 225 31.36 11.18 23.79
N THR A 226 31.94 10.58 24.83
CA THR A 226 33.04 9.62 24.70
C THR A 226 32.80 8.48 25.66
N GLY A 227 32.61 7.27 25.12
CA GLY A 227 32.34 6.06 25.92
C GLY A 227 31.00 6.10 26.66
N GLY A 228 29.99 6.77 26.11
CA GLY A 228 28.67 6.93 26.75
C GLY A 228 28.65 7.98 27.86
N VAL A 229 29.74 8.75 28.02
CA VAL A 229 29.84 9.86 28.97
C VAL A 229 29.82 11.16 28.18
N ARG A 230 28.89 12.04 28.54
CA ARG A 230 28.84 13.42 28.04
C ARG A 230 30.13 14.14 28.35
N ARG A 231 30.72 14.79 27.35
CA ARG A 231 31.93 15.62 27.52
C ARG A 231 31.63 17.08 27.26
N TRP A 232 30.92 17.36 26.17
CA TRP A 232 30.62 18.72 25.78
C TRP A 232 29.18 18.86 25.32
N LEU A 233 28.56 19.97 25.73
CA LEU A 233 27.33 20.47 25.13
C LEU A 233 27.61 21.80 24.44
N PHE A 234 27.00 21.97 23.27
CA PHE A 234 27.08 23.20 22.49
C PHE A 234 25.67 23.63 22.08
N GLY A 235 25.22 24.80 22.52
CA GLY A 235 23.87 25.26 22.20
C GLY A 235 23.33 26.29 23.18
N ARG A 236 22.00 26.32 23.37
CA ARG A 236 21.35 27.31 24.23
C ARG A 236 20.67 26.68 25.44
N ASN A 237 20.67 27.43 26.54
CA ASN A 237 19.90 27.07 27.73
C ASN A 237 18.42 27.51 27.61
N SER A 238 17.60 27.15 28.59
CA SER A 238 16.18 27.50 28.67
C SER A 238 15.91 29.00 28.80
N SER A 239 16.93 29.78 29.16
CA SER A 239 16.93 31.24 29.22
C SER A 239 17.42 31.90 27.91
N ASN A 240 17.57 31.13 26.83
CA ASN A 240 18.07 31.56 25.52
C ASN A 240 19.53 32.02 25.47
N ASN A 241 20.33 31.78 26.50
CA ASN A 241 21.76 32.08 26.46
C ASN A 241 22.51 30.96 25.76
N PHE A 242 23.49 31.33 24.93
CA PHE A 242 24.37 30.38 24.26
C PHE A 242 25.48 29.91 25.21
N ALA A 243 25.87 28.64 25.16
CA ALA A 243 26.87 28.08 26.06
C ALA A 243 27.66 26.93 25.41
N ILE A 244 28.94 26.86 25.80
CA ILE A 244 29.82 25.70 25.66
C ILE A 244 30.02 25.12 27.06
N THR A 245 29.45 23.95 27.32
CA THR A 245 29.40 23.35 28.65
C THR A 245 30.26 22.09 28.70
N ALA A 246 31.10 21.98 29.73
CA ALA A 246 32.03 20.87 29.92
C ALA A 246 31.56 19.94 31.04
N TYR A 247 31.77 18.64 30.85
CA TYR A 247 31.47 17.57 31.81
C TYR A 247 32.73 16.73 32.07
N ASP A 248 32.84 16.20 33.29
CA ASP A 248 33.94 15.33 33.69
C ASP A 248 33.69 13.85 33.31
N SER A 249 34.61 12.96 33.68
CA SER A 249 34.47 11.52 33.37
C SER A 249 33.39 10.81 34.21
N GLY A 250 32.88 11.45 35.27
CA GLY A 250 31.76 10.99 36.09
C GLY A 250 30.42 11.57 35.66
N ASN A 251 30.36 12.26 34.51
CA ASN A 251 29.17 12.97 34.00
C ASN A 251 28.70 14.12 34.92
N ASN A 252 29.61 14.68 35.73
CA ASN A 252 29.32 15.88 36.51
C ASN A 252 29.65 17.12 35.69
N LEU A 253 28.86 18.17 35.89
CA LEU A 253 29.12 19.47 35.29
C LEU A 253 30.43 20.04 35.85
N VAL A 254 31.40 20.29 34.97
CA VAL A 254 32.61 21.06 35.31
C VAL A 254 32.29 22.55 35.29
N GLY A 255 31.51 22.99 34.30
CA GLY A 255 31.02 24.38 34.20
C GLY A 255 30.69 24.80 32.77
N VAL A 256 30.21 26.03 32.63
CA VAL A 256 30.05 26.70 31.33
C VAL A 256 31.40 27.34 30.98
N ALA A 257 32.19 26.65 30.15
CA ALA A 257 33.53 27.11 29.79
C ALA A 257 33.50 28.50 29.14
N CYS A 258 32.52 28.70 28.26
CA CYS A 258 32.20 30.00 27.67
C CYS A 258 30.69 30.13 27.51
N GLY A 259 30.12 31.26 27.91
CA GLY A 259 28.71 31.57 27.76
C GLY A 259 28.50 32.95 27.15
N PHE A 260 27.43 33.10 26.37
CA PHE A 260 27.00 34.38 25.81
C PHE A 260 25.56 34.66 26.23
N SER A 261 25.38 35.80 26.90
CA SER A 261 24.06 36.30 27.26
C SER A 261 23.35 36.83 26.02
N ASN A 262 22.16 36.32 25.71
CA ASN A 262 21.38 36.86 24.60
C ASN A 262 20.81 38.25 24.92
N ALA A 263 20.64 38.58 26.21
CA ALA A 263 20.08 39.86 26.62
C ALA A 263 21.11 41.01 26.62
N THR A 264 22.37 40.71 26.96
CA THR A 264 23.42 41.73 27.16
C THR A 264 24.59 41.60 26.20
N LEU A 265 24.70 40.49 25.46
CA LEU A 265 25.85 40.13 24.63
C LEU A 265 27.15 39.95 25.41
N ASP A 266 27.08 39.87 26.73
CA ASP A 266 28.24 39.61 27.58
C ASP A 266 28.76 38.20 27.33
N ALA A 267 30.08 38.10 27.16
CA ALA A 267 30.80 36.83 27.16
C ALA A 267 31.36 36.55 28.57
N SER A 268 31.01 35.40 29.13
CA SER A 268 31.56 34.91 30.39
C SER A 268 32.48 33.71 30.16
N PHE A 269 33.51 33.59 30.99
CA PHE A 269 34.49 32.50 30.93
C PHE A 269 34.68 31.93 32.33
N ALA A 270 34.60 30.60 32.46
CA ALA A 270 34.88 29.93 33.73
C ALA A 270 36.38 29.73 33.98
N GLY A 271 37.20 29.76 32.91
CA GLY A 271 38.65 29.61 32.97
C GLY A 271 39.41 30.88 32.54
N HIS A 272 40.73 30.77 32.45
CA HIS A 272 41.57 31.86 31.96
C HIS A 272 41.33 32.14 30.46
N VAL A 273 41.30 33.42 30.10
CA VAL A 273 41.37 33.87 28.71
C VAL A 273 42.83 34.13 28.37
N VAL A 274 43.44 33.22 27.61
CA VAL A 274 44.87 33.24 27.26
C VAL A 274 45.06 33.27 25.75
N PRO A 275 46.12 33.92 25.23
CA PRO A 275 46.45 33.82 23.80
C PRO A 275 46.94 32.41 23.46
N ALA A 276 46.62 31.92 22.27
CA ALA A 276 47.06 30.61 21.80
C ALA A 276 48.59 30.50 21.60
N THR A 277 49.26 31.63 21.38
CA THR A 277 50.72 31.73 21.27
C THR A 277 51.21 32.85 22.16
N ASP A 278 52.22 32.57 22.97
CA ASP A 278 52.80 33.53 23.90
C ASP A 278 53.28 34.79 23.19
N ASN A 279 53.10 35.95 23.84
CA ASN A 279 53.50 37.28 23.36
C ASN A 279 53.14 37.64 21.90
N SER A 280 52.05 37.07 21.35
CA SER A 280 51.68 37.27 19.93
C SER A 280 50.41 38.11 19.70
N ARG A 281 49.66 38.46 20.77
CA ARG A 281 48.36 39.14 20.68
C ARG A 281 48.26 40.26 21.71
N THR A 282 47.66 41.37 21.31
CA THR A 282 47.31 42.49 22.18
C THR A 282 45.88 42.34 22.72
N CYS A 283 45.60 42.88 23.90
CA CYS A 283 44.24 42.98 24.44
C CYS A 283 43.61 44.30 23.99
N GLY A 284 42.79 44.26 22.93
CA GLY A 284 42.30 45.43 22.21
C GLY A 284 43.18 45.80 21.00
N ALA A 285 42.74 46.80 20.24
CA ALA A 285 43.43 47.31 19.05
C ALA A 285 43.31 48.84 18.94
N ALA A 286 44.07 49.47 18.03
CA ALA A 286 44.10 50.92 17.86
C ALA A 286 42.70 51.55 17.68
N ALA A 287 41.80 50.87 16.94
CA ALA A 287 40.42 51.28 16.73
C ALA A 287 39.38 50.52 17.58
N ALA A 288 39.83 49.59 18.43
CA ALA A 288 38.98 48.76 19.29
C ALA A 288 39.56 48.74 20.72
N ARG A 289 39.53 49.91 21.35
CA ARG A 289 40.10 50.14 22.69
C ARG A 289 39.06 49.85 23.76
N TRP A 290 39.47 49.17 24.82
CA TRP A 290 38.69 49.08 26.04
C TRP A 290 38.59 50.45 26.70
N SER A 291 37.41 50.83 27.17
CA SER A 291 37.22 52.10 27.87
C SER A 291 37.83 52.05 29.28
N VAL A 292 37.68 50.92 29.97
CA VAL A 292 38.15 50.68 31.34
C VAL A 292 38.47 49.20 31.51
N ILE A 293 39.51 48.89 32.29
CA ILE A 293 39.78 47.53 32.78
C ILE A 293 39.49 47.51 34.28
N TYR A 294 38.53 46.69 34.69
CA TYR A 294 38.25 46.41 36.11
C TYR A 294 38.98 45.13 36.51
N ALA A 295 39.98 45.25 37.38
CA ALA A 295 40.76 44.12 37.89
C ALA A 295 40.95 44.26 39.41
N ALA A 296 41.02 43.14 40.12
CA ALA A 296 41.27 43.14 41.56
C ALA A 296 42.71 43.54 41.92
N SER A 297 43.67 43.26 41.03
CA SER A 297 45.08 43.62 41.16
C SER A 297 45.60 44.31 39.90
N GLY A 298 46.72 45.03 40.01
CA GLY A 298 47.39 45.67 38.87
C GLY A 298 47.88 44.67 37.81
N THR A 299 48.15 45.16 36.61
CA THR A 299 48.71 44.36 35.51
C THR A 299 50.13 43.91 35.83
N ILE A 300 50.46 42.65 35.50
CA ILE A 300 51.81 42.10 35.64
C ILE A 300 52.53 42.29 34.31
N ASN A 301 53.67 43.00 34.33
CA ASN A 301 54.60 43.07 33.21
C ASN A 301 55.85 42.26 33.58
N THR A 302 56.14 41.19 32.82
CA THR A 302 57.27 40.31 33.10
C THR A 302 58.57 41.04 32.80
N SER A 303 59.44 41.11 33.80
CA SER A 303 60.61 41.99 33.81
C SER A 303 61.88 41.21 34.14
N ASP A 304 61.99 39.99 33.61
CA ASP A 304 63.12 39.08 33.84
C ASP A 304 64.43 39.69 33.34
N ALA A 305 65.50 39.58 34.13
CA ALA A 305 66.82 40.07 33.78
C ALA A 305 67.45 39.24 32.64
N GLN A 306 67.14 37.94 32.53
CA GLN A 306 67.66 37.08 31.47
C GLN A 306 67.10 37.42 30.09
N ALA A 307 65.97 38.12 30.05
CA ALA A 307 65.32 38.59 28.82
C ALA A 307 65.72 40.02 28.41
N LYS A 308 66.74 40.60 29.05
CA LYS A 308 67.19 41.98 28.82
C LYS A 308 68.67 42.05 28.51
N CYS A 309 69.04 43.00 27.66
CA CYS A 309 70.43 43.40 27.41
C CYS A 309 70.64 44.85 27.87
N ASP A 310 71.91 45.26 27.95
CA ASP A 310 72.34 46.65 28.17
C ASP A 310 71.74 47.32 29.42
N VAL A 311 71.56 46.54 30.48
CA VAL A 311 71.07 47.05 31.76
C VAL A 311 72.17 47.89 32.41
N GLY A 312 71.97 49.22 32.44
CA GLY A 312 72.90 50.18 33.01
C GLY A 312 72.18 51.37 33.67
N ALA A 313 72.96 52.37 34.08
CA ALA A 313 72.41 53.61 34.61
C ALA A 313 71.66 54.39 33.51
N VAL A 314 70.58 55.07 33.89
CA VAL A 314 69.83 55.97 32.99
C VAL A 314 70.71 57.18 32.67
N PRO A 315 70.89 57.58 31.39
CA PRO A 315 71.70 58.74 31.03
C PRO A 315 71.17 60.05 31.65
N GLU A 316 72.08 60.89 32.14
CA GLU A 316 71.71 62.15 32.81
C GLU A 316 70.92 63.10 31.89
N ALA A 317 71.30 63.19 30.61
CA ALA A 317 70.58 64.00 29.63
C ALA A 317 69.10 63.57 29.46
N LEU A 318 68.81 62.28 29.62
CA LEU A 318 67.43 61.77 29.58
C LEU A 318 66.67 62.13 30.87
N LEU A 319 67.33 62.07 32.03
CA LEU A 319 66.75 62.52 33.30
C LEU A 319 66.43 64.02 33.26
N ASP A 320 67.35 64.84 32.73
CA ASP A 320 67.15 66.26 32.51
C ASP A 320 65.96 66.52 31.58
N ALA A 321 65.87 65.82 30.44
CA ALA A 321 64.75 65.95 29.51
C ALA A 321 63.42 65.55 30.15
N TRP A 322 63.40 64.52 30.99
CA TRP A 322 62.21 64.11 31.73
C TRP A 322 61.79 65.14 32.78
N GLY A 323 62.76 65.83 33.39
CA GLY A 323 62.51 66.92 34.34
C GLY A 323 61.72 68.10 33.74
N ASP A 324 61.82 68.32 32.43
CA ASP A 324 61.07 69.37 31.73
C ASP A 324 59.60 69.00 31.44
N VAL A 325 59.24 67.72 31.60
CA VAL A 325 57.90 67.21 31.26
C VAL A 325 56.90 67.60 32.36
N GLN A 326 55.96 68.49 32.02
CA GLN A 326 54.96 68.99 32.96
C GLN A 326 53.70 68.11 33.03
N TRP A 327 53.25 67.83 34.25
CA TRP A 327 51.92 67.28 34.52
C TRP A 327 50.83 68.30 34.18
N ARG A 328 49.77 67.83 33.52
CA ARG A 328 48.63 68.67 33.11
C ARG A 328 47.34 68.05 33.60
N GLN A 329 46.37 68.90 33.93
CA GLN A 329 44.98 68.50 34.03
C GLN A 329 44.25 68.79 32.72
N PHE A 330 43.35 67.92 32.30
CA PHE A 330 42.60 68.05 31.05
C PHE A 330 41.23 67.35 31.14
N ARG A 331 40.36 67.67 30.19
CA ARG A 331 39.08 66.99 29.95
C ARG A 331 39.06 66.52 28.50
N PHE A 332 38.50 65.35 28.22
CA PHE A 332 38.38 64.86 26.85
C PHE A 332 37.30 65.64 26.08
N VAL A 333 37.59 66.02 24.84
CA VAL A 333 36.67 66.81 23.99
C VAL A 333 35.30 66.15 23.89
N ASP A 334 35.26 64.83 23.60
CA ASP A 334 34.00 64.08 23.50
C ASP A 334 33.22 64.03 24.83
N ALA A 335 33.93 63.99 25.96
CA ALA A 335 33.29 63.98 27.28
C ALA A 335 32.68 65.34 27.62
N VAL A 336 33.34 66.44 27.26
CA VAL A 336 32.81 67.80 27.41
C VAL A 336 31.62 68.01 26.47
N ALA A 337 31.69 67.52 25.22
CA ALA A 337 30.58 67.58 24.28
C ALA A 337 29.33 66.82 24.79
N ALA A 338 29.52 65.68 25.45
CA ALA A 338 28.42 64.86 25.97
C ALA A 338 27.87 65.31 27.33
N LYS A 339 28.70 65.88 28.22
CA LYS A 339 28.37 66.13 29.64
C LYS A 339 28.49 67.59 30.09
N GLY A 340 28.97 68.48 29.21
CA GLY A 340 29.22 69.88 29.58
C GLY A 340 30.19 70.00 30.74
N GLU A 341 29.84 70.82 31.74
CA GLU A 341 30.69 71.07 32.92
C GLU A 341 30.85 69.85 33.84
N ASP A 342 29.97 68.85 33.76
CA ASP A 342 30.05 67.62 34.54
C ASP A 342 31.11 66.63 33.99
N ALA A 343 31.80 67.00 32.91
CA ALA A 343 32.93 66.23 32.39
C ALA A 343 34.06 66.19 33.42
N ARG A 344 34.45 64.98 33.81
CA ARG A 344 35.47 64.72 34.83
C ARG A 344 36.83 65.28 34.40
N TRP A 345 37.55 65.85 35.37
CA TRP A 345 38.96 66.21 35.20
C TRP A 345 39.84 64.97 35.27
N HIS A 346 40.80 64.90 34.35
CA HIS A 346 41.84 63.89 34.30
C HIS A 346 43.20 64.56 34.52
N VAL A 347 44.17 63.85 35.10
CA VAL A 347 45.54 64.32 35.29
C VAL A 347 46.49 63.37 34.58
N GLY A 348 47.44 63.91 33.83
CA GLY A 348 48.40 63.11 33.07
C GLY A 348 49.38 63.94 32.26
N LEU A 349 50.11 63.24 31.39
CA LEU A 349 51.06 63.84 30.45
C LEU A 349 50.45 63.96 29.05
N VAL A 350 50.88 64.96 28.29
CA VAL A 350 50.50 65.14 26.88
C VAL A 350 51.64 64.63 26.00
N ALA A 351 51.38 63.63 25.16
CA ALA A 351 52.40 62.91 24.40
C ALA A 351 53.29 63.82 23.54
N GLN A 352 52.70 64.81 22.86
CA GLN A 352 53.44 65.76 22.02
C GLN A 352 54.40 66.65 22.82
N ALA A 353 54.05 66.98 24.07
CA ALA A 353 54.91 67.78 24.94
C ALA A 353 56.13 66.98 25.43
N GLY A 354 55.95 65.70 25.75
CA GLY A 354 57.07 64.81 26.11
C GLY A 354 58.04 64.57 24.94
N ARG A 355 57.49 64.45 23.72
CA ARG A 355 58.30 64.33 22.50
C ARG A 355 59.14 65.59 22.26
N GLY A 356 58.53 66.78 22.36
CA GLY A 356 59.24 68.04 22.17
C GLY A 356 60.37 68.26 23.18
N ALA A 357 60.16 67.91 24.45
CA ALA A 357 61.21 68.02 25.48
C ALA A 357 62.41 67.09 25.19
N SER A 358 62.13 65.87 24.73
CA SER A 358 63.17 64.90 24.36
C SER A 358 63.96 65.35 23.12
N GLU A 359 63.26 65.80 22.07
CA GLU A 359 63.89 66.28 20.82
C GLU A 359 64.74 67.55 21.05
N ALA A 360 64.31 68.45 21.94
CA ALA A 360 65.03 69.69 22.24
C ALA A 360 66.37 69.49 22.97
N ARG A 361 66.50 68.43 23.79
CA ARG A 361 67.71 68.19 24.58
C ARG A 361 68.60 67.07 24.07
N MET A 362 68.06 66.11 23.32
CA MET A 362 68.83 64.97 22.81
C MET A 362 69.19 65.08 21.31
N GLY A 363 68.70 66.09 20.60
CA GLY A 363 68.96 66.29 19.17
C GLY A 363 68.14 65.33 18.31
N GLY A 364 67.40 65.85 17.34
CA GLY A 364 66.47 65.06 16.53
C GLY A 364 67.16 63.91 15.78
N GLY A 365 66.87 62.67 16.18
CA GLY A 365 67.31 61.48 15.45
C GLY A 365 67.49 60.25 16.34
N GLY A 366 66.44 59.45 16.45
CA GLY A 366 66.40 58.14 17.11
C GLY A 366 65.00 57.57 17.03
#